data_AF-A0A8S9PHF9-F1
#
_entry.id   AF-A0A8S9PHF9-F1
#
_cell.length_a   1.000
_cell.length_b   1.000
_cell.length_c   1.000
_cell.angle_alpha   90.00
_cell.angle_beta   90.00
_cell.angle_gamma   90.00
#
_symmetry.space_group_name_H-M   'P 1'
#
loop_
_entity.id
_entity.type
_entity.pdbx_description
1 polymer ?
#
loop_
_entity_poly.entity_id
_entity_poly.type
_entity_poly.pdbx_seq_one_letter_code
_entity_poly.pdbx_strand_id
1 'polypeptide(L)'
;MEVEEEVSRWEGYADWRNKAAVKGRHGGMLAASFTLVVEILENLAYLANASNLVLYLREYMHLSPSKSANDVTNFMGTAFLLALLGGFLSDAFFSTYVIFLISASIEFLVTPTSLTLLINGVNLIL
;
A
#
# COMPACT_ATOMS: atom_id res chain seq x y z
N MET A 1 19.48 -32.96 -12.18
CA MET A 1 18.73 -31.77 -12.61
C MET A 1 17.73 -31.31 -11.55
N GLU A 2 17.11 -32.21 -10.77
CA GLU A 2 16.19 -31.81 -9.68
C GLU A 2 16.89 -31.26 -8.40
N VAL A 3 18.13 -31.69 -8.14
CA VAL A 3 18.91 -31.24 -6.96
C VAL A 3 19.37 -29.78 -7.07
N GLU A 4 19.49 -29.22 -8.28
CA GLU A 4 19.89 -27.82 -8.49
C GLU A 4 18.74 -26.83 -8.28
N GLU A 5 17.49 -27.25 -8.50
CA GLU A 5 16.30 -26.42 -8.28
C GLU A 5 16.04 -26.16 -6.79
N GLU A 6 16.26 -27.16 -5.93
CA GLU A 6 16.12 -27.05 -4.47
C GLU A 6 17.10 -26.03 -3.88
N VAL A 7 18.35 -26.01 -4.36
CA VAL A 7 19.40 -25.07 -3.92
C VAL A 7 19.11 -23.61 -4.33
N SER A 8 18.25 -23.41 -5.34
CA SER A 8 17.87 -22.07 -5.81
C SER A 8 16.69 -21.46 -5.05
N ARG A 9 15.90 -22.22 -4.32
CA ARG A 9 14.73 -21.69 -3.59
C ARG A 9 15.16 -21.16 -2.23
N TRP A 10 14.63 -19.99 -1.87
CA TRP A 10 14.76 -19.46 -0.52
C TRP A 10 13.68 -20.09 0.36
N GLU A 11 14.09 -20.96 1.28
CA GLU A 11 13.18 -21.48 2.30
C GLU A 11 12.70 -20.32 3.20
N GLY A 12 11.38 -20.18 3.33
CA GLY A 12 10.74 -19.15 4.15
C GLY A 12 10.39 -17.83 3.43
N TYR A 13 10.86 -17.60 2.21
CA TYR A 13 10.49 -16.41 1.42
C TYR A 13 9.53 -16.77 0.29
N ALA A 14 8.43 -16.04 0.21
CA ALA A 14 7.45 -16.15 -0.87
C ALA A 14 7.57 -14.96 -1.83
N ASP A 15 7.45 -15.26 -3.13
CA ASP A 15 7.31 -14.30 -4.19
C ASP A 15 5.95 -13.57 -4.12
N TRP A 16 5.80 -12.45 -4.84
CA TRP A 16 4.56 -11.66 -4.92
C TRP A 16 3.34 -12.45 -5.44
N ARG A 17 3.57 -13.64 -6.00
CA ARG A 17 2.54 -14.61 -6.43
C ARG A 17 2.32 -15.76 -5.45
N ASN A 18 2.79 -15.64 -4.21
CA ASN A 18 2.69 -16.66 -3.16
C ASN A 18 3.34 -18.02 -3.55
N LYS A 19 4.46 -17.95 -4.28
CA LYS A 19 5.29 -19.13 -4.66
C LYS A 19 6.64 -19.03 -3.96
N ALA A 20 7.33 -20.15 -3.71
CA ALA A 20 8.67 -20.11 -3.13
C ALA A 20 9.61 -19.21 -3.94
N ALA A 21 10.25 -18.23 -3.28
CA ALA A 21 11.09 -17.25 -3.93
C ALA A 21 12.35 -17.90 -4.48
N VAL A 22 12.66 -17.62 -5.75
CA VAL A 22 13.87 -18.11 -6.42
C VAL A 22 15.02 -17.11 -6.23
N LYS A 23 16.18 -17.62 -5.81
CA LYS A 23 17.43 -16.89 -5.57
C LYS A 23 17.94 -16.26 -6.86
N GLY A 24 18.20 -14.96 -6.81
CA GLY A 24 18.69 -14.17 -7.95
C GLY A 24 17.60 -13.72 -8.94
N ARG A 25 16.36 -14.15 -8.78
CA ARG A 25 15.23 -13.74 -9.65
C ARG A 25 14.29 -12.73 -9.00
N HIS A 26 14.10 -12.81 -7.68
CA HIS A 26 13.21 -11.93 -6.93
C HIS A 26 14.02 -11.05 -5.98
N GLY A 27 13.77 -9.74 -6.03
CA GLY A 27 14.56 -8.74 -5.31
C GLY A 27 16.00 -8.62 -5.84
N GLY A 28 16.79 -7.73 -5.23
CA GLY A 28 18.19 -7.53 -5.57
C GLY A 28 18.63 -6.07 -5.55
N MET A 29 19.90 -5.82 -5.85
CA MET A 29 20.50 -4.49 -5.80
C MET A 29 19.82 -3.49 -6.74
N LEU A 30 19.34 -3.94 -7.91
CA LEU A 30 18.62 -3.07 -8.85
C LEU A 30 17.27 -2.60 -8.29
N ALA A 31 16.48 -3.52 -7.74
CA ALA A 31 15.20 -3.17 -7.11
C ALA A 31 15.40 -2.23 -5.91
N ALA A 32 16.40 -2.53 -5.06
CA ALA A 32 16.76 -1.65 -3.94
C ALA A 32 17.24 -0.27 -4.43
N SER A 33 18.05 -0.20 -5.49
CA SER A 33 18.52 1.07 -6.05
C SER A 33 17.38 1.91 -6.61
N PHE A 34 16.37 1.29 -7.22
CA PHE A 34 15.19 1.99 -7.71
C PHE A 34 14.41 2.62 -6.56
N THR A 35 14.13 1.86 -5.49
CA THR A 35 13.47 2.38 -4.29
C THR A 35 14.27 3.52 -3.66
N LEU A 36 15.60 3.40 -3.58
CA LEU A 36 16.45 4.47 -3.08
C LEU A 36 16.39 5.74 -3.93
N VAL A 37 16.39 5.62 -5.27
CA VAL A 37 16.25 6.79 -6.15
C VAL A 37 14.90 7.47 -5.94
N VAL A 38 13.82 6.71 -5.81
CA VAL A 38 12.49 7.25 -5.52
C VAL A 38 12.48 8.00 -4.19
N GLU A 39 13.04 7.40 -3.14
CA GLU A 39 13.16 8.03 -1.81
C GLU A 39 13.95 9.35 -1.86
N ILE A 40 15.06 9.39 -2.60
CA ILE A 40 15.86 10.61 -2.77
C ILE A 40 15.06 11.69 -3.50
N LEU A 41 14.33 11.32 -4.56
CA LEU A 41 13.50 12.26 -5.32
C LEU A 41 12.33 12.79 -4.49
N GLU A 42 11.72 11.95 -3.67
CA GLU A 42 10.66 12.34 -2.75
C GLU A 42 11.16 13.36 -1.72
N ASN A 43 12.31 13.07 -1.09
CA ASN A 43 12.95 14.00 -0.16
C ASN A 43 13.34 15.34 -0.81
N LEU A 44 13.83 15.30 -2.06
CA LEU A 44 14.15 16.50 -2.81
C LEU A 44 12.89 17.33 -3.12
N ALA A 45 11.81 16.69 -3.57
CA ALA A 45 10.53 17.35 -3.83
C ALA A 45 9.93 17.95 -2.55
N TYR A 46 10.06 17.25 -1.42
CA TYR A 46 9.62 17.72 -0.11
C TYR A 46 10.35 19.00 0.30
N LEU A 47 11.69 19.03 0.23
CA LEU A 47 12.50 20.21 0.54
C LEU A 47 12.26 21.37 -0.44
N ALA A 48 12.06 21.07 -1.73
CA ALA A 48 11.72 22.06 -2.74
C ALA A 48 10.36 22.71 -2.46
N ASN A 49 9.35 21.91 -2.14
CA ASN A 49 8.02 22.41 -1.76
C ASN A 49 8.07 23.24 -0.47
N ALA A 50 8.82 22.79 0.54
CA ALA A 50 9.02 23.55 1.77
C ALA A 50 9.55 24.96 1.50
N SER A 51 10.65 25.03 0.75
CA SER A 51 11.33 26.29 0.45
C SER A 51 10.48 27.19 -0.45
N ASN A 52 9.86 26.62 -1.49
CA ASN A 52 9.03 27.36 -2.43
C ASN A 52 7.77 27.91 -1.76
N LEU A 53 7.13 27.14 -0.87
CA LEU A 53 5.93 27.58 -0.17
C LEU A 53 6.23 28.68 0.85
N VAL A 54 7.36 28.60 1.58
CA VAL A 54 7.79 29.69 2.49
C VAL A 54 8.00 30.99 1.70
N LEU A 55 8.70 30.91 0.57
CA LEU A 55 8.92 32.05 -0.32
C LEU A 55 7.60 32.58 -0.89
N TYR A 56 6.71 31.70 -1.33
CA TYR A 56 5.41 32.09 -1.86
C TYR A 56 4.57 32.85 -0.84
N LEU A 57 4.47 32.33 0.39
CA LEU A 57 3.71 32.96 1.46
C LEU A 57 4.31 34.32 1.88
N ARG A 58 5.63 34.44 1.85
CA ARG A 58 6.31 35.71 2.15
C ARG A 58 6.12 36.74 1.04
N GLU A 59 6.45 36.38 -0.20
CA GLU A 59 6.57 37.32 -1.31
C GLU A 59 5.22 37.66 -1.96
N TYR A 60 4.31 36.69 -2.09
CA TYR A 60 3.04 36.87 -2.79
C TYR A 60 1.84 37.03 -1.84
N MET A 61 1.86 36.38 -0.67
CA MET A 61 0.80 36.50 0.33
C MET A 61 1.11 37.54 1.42
N HIS A 62 2.29 38.17 1.36
CA HIS A 62 2.75 39.22 2.27
C HIS A 62 2.65 38.86 3.76
N LEU A 63 2.85 37.59 4.10
CA LEU A 63 2.91 37.13 5.49
C LEU A 63 4.28 37.48 6.10
N SER A 64 4.30 37.70 7.41
CA SER A 64 5.57 37.91 8.12
C SER A 64 6.46 36.66 8.02
N PRO A 65 7.80 36.81 8.11
CA PRO A 65 8.71 35.66 8.02
C PRO A 65 8.40 34.57 9.05
N SER A 66 8.07 34.97 10.28
CA SER A 66 7.71 34.03 11.36
C SER A 66 6.39 33.32 11.09
N LYS A 67 5.38 34.03 10.56
CA LYS A 67 4.07 33.43 10.27
C LYS A 67 4.16 32.45 9.09
N SER A 68 4.86 32.83 8.03
CA SER A 68 5.09 31.98 6.85
C SER A 68 5.80 30.68 7.23
N ALA A 69 6.91 30.77 7.99
CA ALA A 69 7.65 29.59 8.41
C ALA A 69 6.81 28.65 9.29
N ASN A 70 5.99 29.21 10.20
CA ASN A 70 5.14 28.40 11.07
C ASN A 70 4.02 27.69 10.29
N ASP A 71 3.39 28.36 9.34
CA ASP A 71 2.32 27.78 8.54
C ASP A 71 2.84 26.68 7.61
N VAL A 72 4.01 26.87 6.99
CA VAL A 72 4.67 25.81 6.20
C VAL A 72 5.10 24.64 7.07
N THR A 73 5.68 24.90 8.25
CA THR A 73 6.09 23.83 9.19
C THR A 73 4.89 23.02 9.67
N ASN A 74 3.76 23.67 9.96
CA ASN A 74 2.52 22.98 10.32
C ASN A 74 1.98 22.12 9.17
N PHE A 75 1.99 22.64 7.94
CA PHE A 75 1.57 21.89 6.76
C PHE A 75 2.45 20.65 6.55
N MET A 76 3.77 20.85 6.56
CA MET A 76 4.78 19.79 6.42
C MET A 76 4.69 18.74 7.54
N GLY A 77 4.51 19.16 8.78
CA GLY A 77 4.31 18.28 9.92
C GLY A 77 3.02 17.46 9.82
N THR A 78 1.94 18.08 9.32
CA THR A 78 0.67 17.37 9.09
C THR A 78 0.82 16.32 7.99
N ALA A 79 1.56 16.60 6.92
CA ALA A 79 1.85 15.62 5.87
C ALA A 79 2.60 14.39 6.42
N PHE A 80 3.55 14.58 7.35
CA PHE A 80 4.22 13.45 8.03
C PHE A 80 3.26 12.62 8.89
N LEU A 81 2.37 13.26 9.65
CA LEU A 81 1.36 12.55 10.42
C LEU A 81 0.41 11.76 9.49
N LEU A 82 0.06 12.32 8.34
CA LEU A 82 -0.76 11.66 7.33
C LEU A 82 -0.04 10.47 6.69
N ALA A 83 1.28 10.56 6.47
CA ALA A 83 2.09 9.44 5.99
C ALA A 83 2.15 8.29 7.01
N LEU A 84 2.32 8.59 8.30
CA LEU A 84 2.24 7.59 9.37
C LEU A 84 0.87 6.91 9.41
N LEU A 85 -0.20 7.72 9.32
CA LEU A 85 -1.55 7.20 9.25
C LEU A 85 -1.75 6.33 8.00
N GLY A 86 -1.27 6.77 6.84
CA GLY A 86 -1.33 6.03 5.58
C GLY A 86 -0.59 4.69 5.64
N GLY A 87 0.58 4.64 6.27
CA GLY A 87 1.32 3.39 6.50
C GLY A 87 0.54 2.44 7.41
N PHE A 88 0.02 2.93 8.53
CA PHE A 88 -0.83 2.12 9.42
C PHE A 88 -2.08 1.61 8.70
N LEU A 89 -2.73 2.47 7.90
CA LEU A 89 -3.89 2.08 7.11
C LEU A 89 -3.52 1.04 6.05
N SER A 90 -2.36 1.17 5.39
CA SER A 90 -1.86 0.19 4.43
C SER A 90 -1.73 -1.18 5.09
N ASP A 91 -1.08 -1.26 6.25
CA ASP A 91 -0.86 -2.55 6.93
C ASP A 91 -2.15 -3.17 7.46
N ALA A 92 -3.02 -2.33 8.04
CA ALA A 92 -4.28 -2.77 8.65
C ALA A 92 -5.36 -3.10 7.60
N PHE A 93 -5.52 -2.27 6.56
CA PHE A 93 -6.61 -2.40 5.59
C PHE A 93 -6.23 -3.19 4.34
N PHE A 94 -5.00 -3.26 3.83
CA PHE A 94 -4.76 -4.12 2.65
C PHE A 94 -4.97 -5.59 2.98
N SER A 95 -4.56 -6.02 4.19
CA SER A 95 -4.82 -7.37 4.69
C SER A 95 -6.31 -7.58 5.01
N THR A 96 -6.94 -6.64 5.74
CA THR A 96 -8.34 -6.76 6.15
C THR A 96 -9.33 -6.57 5.00
N TYR A 97 -9.12 -5.62 4.10
CA TYR A 97 -9.97 -5.37 2.93
C TYR A 97 -9.96 -6.55 1.98
N VAL A 98 -8.80 -7.17 1.75
CA VAL A 98 -8.71 -8.39 0.94
C VAL A 98 -9.49 -9.54 1.60
N ILE A 99 -9.37 -9.74 2.92
CA ILE A 99 -10.13 -10.77 3.66
C ILE A 99 -11.64 -10.46 3.63
N PHE A 100 -12.04 -9.20 3.83
CA PHE A 100 -13.43 -8.77 3.78
C PHE A 100 -14.03 -9.00 2.39
N LEU A 101 -13.32 -8.63 1.32
CA LEU A 101 -13.76 -8.89 -0.05
C LEU A 101 -13.88 -10.38 -0.35
N ILE A 102 -12.94 -11.21 0.12
CA ILE A 102 -13.03 -12.67 -0.02
C ILE A 102 -14.24 -13.21 0.74
N SER A 103 -14.46 -12.79 1.98
CA SER A 103 -15.62 -13.21 2.78
C SER A 103 -16.94 -12.80 2.12
N ALA A 104 -17.04 -11.54 1.68
CA ALA A 104 -18.24 -11.03 1.02
C ALA A 104 -18.53 -11.73 -0.31
N SER A 105 -17.49 -12.06 -1.09
CA SER A 105 -17.66 -12.80 -2.35
C SER A 105 -18.03 -14.27 -2.13
N ILE A 106 -17.51 -14.91 -1.07
CA ILE A 106 -17.96 -16.26 -0.65
C ILE A 106 -19.44 -16.23 -0.25
N GLU A 107 -19.85 -15.28 0.61
CA GLU A 107 -21.23 -15.16 1.04
C GLU A 107 -22.16 -14.90 -0.16
N PHE A 108 -21.80 -13.99 -1.05
CA PHE A 108 -22.57 -13.69 -2.26
C PHE A 108 -22.71 -14.90 -3.21
N LEU A 109 -21.71 -15.79 -3.28
CA LEU A 109 -21.78 -16.99 -4.11
C LEU A 109 -22.60 -18.11 -3.46
N VAL A 110 -22.51 -18.29 -2.15
CA VAL A 110 -23.18 -19.37 -1.41
C VAL A 110 -24.68 -19.08 -1.21
N THR A 111 -25.04 -17.84 -0.86
CA THR A 111 -26.41 -17.44 -0.55
C THR A 111 -27.44 -17.76 -1.66
N PRO A 112 -27.18 -17.48 -2.96
CA PRO A 112 -28.14 -17.80 -4.02
C PRO A 112 -28.33 -19.30 -4.21
N THR A 113 -27.29 -20.13 -4.02
CA THR A 113 -27.41 -21.59 -4.21
C THR A 113 -28.25 -22.27 -3.13
N SER A 114 -28.09 -21.86 -1.86
CA SER A 114 -28.87 -22.41 -0.73
C SER A 114 -30.36 -22.02 -0.79
N LEU A 115 -30.67 -20.77 -1.18
CA LEU A 115 -32.06 -20.33 -1.34
C LEU A 115 -32.74 -21.02 -2.52
N THR A 116 -32.00 -21.23 -3.63
CA THR A 116 -32.53 -21.88 -4.84
C THR A 116 -32.81 -23.37 -4.61
N LEU A 117 -31.99 -24.09 -3.83
CA LEU A 117 -32.24 -25.48 -3.46
C LEU A 117 -33.44 -25.64 -2.53
N LEU A 118 -33.67 -24.71 -1.60
CA LEU A 118 -34.83 -24.74 -0.71
C LEU A 118 -36.14 -24.51 -1.49
N ILE A 119 -36.14 -23.53 -2.41
CA ILE A 119 -37.32 -23.24 -3.27
C ILE A 119 -37.60 -24.42 -4.22
N ASN A 120 -36.57 -25.02 -4.83
CA ASN A 120 -36.75 -26.18 -5.71
C ASN A 120 -37.12 -27.45 -4.94
N GLY A 121 -36.56 -27.65 -3.74
CA GLY A 121 -36.92 -28.78 -2.86
C GLY A 121 -38.37 -28.70 -2.39
N VAL A 122 -38.87 -27.52 -2.03
CA VAL A 122 -40.29 -27.33 -1.66
C VAL A 122 -41.22 -27.52 -2.87
N ASN A 123 -40.83 -27.04 -4.06
CA ASN A 123 -41.60 -27.29 -5.30
C ASN A 123 -41.61 -28.76 -5.76
N LEU A 124 -40.69 -29.61 -5.28
CA LEU A 124 -40.67 -31.03 -5.61
C LEU A 124 -41.50 -31.88 -4.63
N ILE A 125 -41.85 -31.32 -3.47
CA ILE A 125 -42.62 -32.00 -2.41
C ILE A 125 -44.12 -31.64 -2.46
N LEU A 126 -44.48 -30.53 -3.12
CA LEU A 126 -45.86 -30.15 -3.48
C LEU A 126 -46.24 -30.69 -4.86
#